data_AF-A0A935S3W1-F1
#
_entry.id   AF-A0A935S3W1-F1
#
_cell.length_a   1.000
_cell.length_b   1.000
_cell.length_c   1.000
_cell.angle_alpha   90.00
_cell.angle_beta   90.00
_cell.angle_gamma   90.00
#
_symmetry.space_group_name_H-M   'P 1'
#
loop_
_entity.id
_entity.type
_entity.pdbx_description
1 polymer ?
#
loop_
_entity_poly.entity_id
_entity_poly.type
_entity_poly.pdbx_seq_one_letter_code
_entity_poly.pdbx_strand_id
1 'polypeptide(L)'
;MLLIFIGIADIPYFKFFLNRITDAALQWIGSLSIVFEMIILNKANLIFTIVALICCVGSFIFILRTAKKQLLTNEGKRSISIKEVGVFIVGAFLIFIGIRGANEQPLRQGDAFHCNDPLLNQIGLNPAYTLLRSYFTRVNLMESNEAINNTKAILNIDTSLEGISPFARKVRSDSSMHKYNVVLVLMESMSANYLEAFGNKDHLTPNLDSLCKSSWFFTNAYSAGIHTNNGVFSSLFSLPALKRIRPMSTVPLLKYAGIPIHPKKKWL
;
A
#
# COMPACT_ATOMS: atom_id res chain seq x y z
N MET A 1 3.37 -12.60 -22.03
CA MET A 1 4.21 -13.21 -20.98
C MET A 1 4.14 -12.42 -19.68
N LEU A 2 4.63 -11.18 -19.63
CA LEU A 2 4.67 -10.37 -18.39
C LEU A 2 3.28 -10.18 -17.74
N LEU A 3 2.24 -9.87 -18.52
CA LEU A 3 0.87 -9.68 -18.00
C LEU A 3 0.31 -10.95 -17.33
N ILE A 4 0.61 -12.12 -17.90
CA ILE A 4 0.16 -13.42 -17.36
C ILE A 4 0.88 -13.70 -16.05
N PHE A 5 2.19 -13.44 -16.00
CA PHE A 5 2.97 -13.55 -14.77
C PHE A 5 2.39 -12.68 -13.66
N ILE A 6 2.15 -11.39 -13.95
CA ILE A 6 1.58 -10.45 -12.99
C ILE A 6 0.20 -10.93 -12.51
N GLY A 7 -0.66 -11.42 -13.42
CA GLY A 7 -1.98 -11.93 -13.07
C GLY A 7 -1.92 -13.15 -12.13
N ILE A 8 -1.00 -14.10 -12.36
CA ILE A 8 -0.86 -15.29 -11.51
C ILE A 8 -0.19 -14.93 -10.17
N ALA A 9 0.82 -14.04 -10.19
CA ALA A 9 1.50 -13.57 -8.99
C ALA A 9 0.57 -12.73 -8.09
N ASP A 10 -0.42 -12.05 -8.66
CA ASP A 10 -1.40 -11.26 -7.91
C ASP A 10 -2.32 -12.13 -7.05
N ILE A 11 -2.60 -13.40 -7.40
CA ILE A 11 -3.50 -14.26 -6.63
C ILE A 11 -3.01 -14.48 -5.18
N PRO A 12 -1.79 -15.00 -4.92
CA PRO A 12 -1.29 -15.15 -3.56
C PRO A 12 -1.07 -13.79 -2.88
N TYR A 13 -0.67 -12.76 -3.64
CA TYR A 13 -0.50 -11.41 -3.10
C TYR A 13 -1.82 -10.82 -2.59
N PHE A 14 -2.89 -10.93 -3.37
CA PHE A 14 -4.23 -10.47 -3.04
C PHE A 14 -4.80 -11.21 -1.83
N LYS A 15 -4.56 -12.53 -1.73
CA LYS A 15 -4.96 -13.30 -0.55
C LYS A 15 -4.31 -12.80 0.74
N PHE A 16 -3.06 -12.33 0.67
CA PHE A 16 -2.31 -11.88 1.84
C PHE A 16 -2.59 -10.41 2.20
N PHE A 17 -2.58 -9.51 1.21
CA PHE A 17 -2.68 -8.06 1.42
C PHE A 17 -4.08 -7.49 1.21
N LEU A 18 -5.02 -8.28 0.68
CA LEU A 18 -6.38 -7.85 0.28
C LEU A 18 -6.38 -6.64 -0.68
N ASN A 19 -5.27 -6.45 -1.39
CA ASN A 19 -5.04 -5.35 -2.32
C ASN A 19 -4.35 -5.90 -3.57
N ARG A 20 -4.63 -5.29 -4.73
CA ARG A 20 -3.93 -5.63 -5.98
C ARG A 20 -2.47 -5.19 -5.94
N ILE A 21 -1.61 -5.87 -6.71
CA ILE A 21 -0.20 -5.49 -6.86
C ILE A 21 -0.10 -4.06 -7.41
N THR A 22 0.61 -3.21 -6.68
CA THR A 22 0.90 -1.80 -7.01
C THR A 22 2.42 -1.54 -6.92
N ASP A 23 2.84 -0.29 -7.10
CA ASP A 23 4.24 0.12 -6.88
C ASP A 23 4.73 -0.14 -5.45
N ALA A 24 3.83 -0.34 -4.49
CA ALA A 24 4.19 -0.80 -3.15
C ALA A 24 4.96 -2.12 -3.18
N ALA A 25 4.60 -3.06 -4.05
CA ALA A 25 5.33 -4.33 -4.20
C ALA A 25 6.77 -4.11 -4.68
N LEU A 26 7.01 -3.08 -5.51
CA LEU A 26 8.36 -2.74 -5.99
C LEU A 26 9.25 -2.20 -4.87
N GLN A 27 8.68 -1.60 -3.82
CA GLN A 27 9.45 -1.14 -2.65
C GLN A 27 10.06 -2.30 -1.84
N TRP A 28 9.51 -3.51 -1.99
CA TRP A 28 10.03 -4.74 -1.37
C TRP A 28 11.13 -5.40 -2.20
N ILE A 29 11.36 -4.97 -3.44
CA ILE A 29 12.49 -5.46 -4.25
C ILE A 29 13.82 -5.13 -3.55
N GLY A 30 13.90 -4.02 -2.80
CA GLY A 30 15.07 -3.72 -1.97
C GLY A 30 15.36 -4.75 -0.86
N SER A 31 14.41 -5.62 -0.54
CA SER A 31 14.50 -6.71 0.44
C SER A 31 14.11 -8.05 -0.19
N LEU A 32 14.68 -8.36 -1.36
CA LEU A 32 14.43 -9.58 -2.12
C LEU A 32 14.54 -10.85 -1.26
N SER A 33 15.48 -10.91 -0.32
CA SER A 33 15.69 -12.08 0.56
C SER A 33 14.43 -12.45 1.36
N ILE A 34 13.75 -11.45 1.92
CA ILE A 34 12.52 -11.66 2.72
C ILE A 34 11.38 -12.13 1.81
N VAL A 35 11.29 -11.59 0.60
CA VAL A 35 10.26 -11.99 -0.37
C VAL A 35 10.48 -13.43 -0.82
N PHE A 36 11.72 -13.83 -1.10
CA PHE A 36 12.05 -15.21 -1.45
C PHE A 36 11.74 -16.17 -0.30
N GLU A 37 12.11 -15.83 0.93
CA GLU A 37 11.75 -16.62 2.11
C GLU A 37 10.24 -16.78 2.23
N MET A 38 9.46 -15.70 2.10
CA MET A 38 8.00 -15.74 2.18
C MET A 38 7.35 -16.62 1.09
N ILE A 39 7.95 -16.66 -0.11
CA ILE A 39 7.48 -17.50 -1.22
C ILE A 39 7.84 -18.98 -0.97
N ILE A 40 9.04 -19.26 -0.47
CA ILE A 40 9.55 -20.63 -0.28
C ILE A 40 8.92 -21.30 0.95
N LEU A 41 8.78 -20.56 2.06
CA LEU A 41 8.20 -21.07 3.30
C LEU A 41 6.72 -21.43 3.17
N ASN A 42 5.98 -20.75 2.28
CA ASN A 42 4.57 -20.99 2.07
C ASN A 42 4.32 -21.87 0.83
N LYS A 43 3.98 -23.15 1.07
CA LYS A 43 3.72 -24.15 0.01
C LYS A 43 2.70 -23.68 -1.03
N ALA A 44 1.68 -22.91 -0.63
CA ALA A 44 0.67 -22.41 -1.56
C ALA A 44 1.26 -21.38 -2.54
N ASN A 45 2.08 -20.45 -2.05
CA ASN A 45 2.72 -19.42 -2.87
C ASN A 45 3.70 -20.04 -3.87
N LEU A 46 4.42 -21.08 -3.46
CA LEU A 46 5.36 -21.81 -4.29
C LEU A 46 4.68 -22.50 -5.49
N ILE A 47 3.48 -23.05 -5.31
CA ILE A 47 2.72 -23.66 -6.41
C ILE A 47 2.33 -22.57 -7.44
N PHE A 48 1.83 -21.43 -6.98
CA PHE A 48 1.45 -20.34 -7.88
C PHE A 48 2.65 -19.77 -8.66
N THR A 49 3.82 -19.65 -8.04
CA THR A 49 5.02 -19.18 -8.74
C THR A 49 5.53 -20.18 -9.77
N ILE A 50 5.50 -21.47 -9.47
CA ILE A 50 5.87 -22.53 -10.44
C ILE A 50 4.90 -22.54 -11.62
N VAL A 51 3.59 -22.48 -11.36
CA VAL A 51 2.56 -22.40 -12.41
C VAL A 51 2.77 -21.15 -13.27
N ALA A 52 3.03 -20.00 -12.65
CA ALA A 52 3.33 -18.76 -13.38
C ALA A 52 4.56 -18.92 -14.29
N LEU A 53 5.63 -19.55 -13.81
CA LEU A 53 6.84 -19.81 -14.57
C LEU A 53 6.57 -20.74 -15.76
N ILE A 54 5.86 -21.85 -15.53
CA ILE A 54 5.50 -22.81 -16.59
C ILE A 54 4.64 -22.13 -17.66
N CYS A 55 3.63 -21.35 -17.27
CA CYS A 55 2.81 -20.59 -18.22
C CYS A 55 3.63 -19.54 -18.99
N CYS A 56 4.59 -18.89 -18.34
CA CYS A 56 5.48 -17.94 -19.00
C CYS A 56 6.41 -18.62 -20.01
N VAL A 57 7.08 -19.70 -19.62
CA VAL A 57 7.97 -20.47 -20.49
C VAL A 57 7.18 -21.12 -21.62
N GLY A 58 6.02 -21.70 -21.33
CA GLY A 58 5.12 -22.29 -22.34
C GLY A 58 4.62 -21.26 -23.35
N SER A 59 4.18 -20.08 -22.88
CA SER A 59 3.77 -18.99 -23.78
C SER A 59 4.95 -18.44 -24.59
N PHE A 60 6.15 -18.34 -24.01
CA PHE A 60 7.36 -17.91 -24.71
C PHE A 60 7.77 -18.91 -25.80
N ILE A 61 7.79 -20.21 -25.49
CA ILE A 61 8.07 -21.28 -26.46
C ILE A 61 7.01 -21.30 -27.56
N PHE A 62 5.74 -21.12 -27.21
CA PHE A 62 4.65 -21.05 -28.19
C PHE A 62 4.81 -19.87 -29.15
N ILE A 63 5.15 -18.68 -28.63
CA ILE A 63 5.42 -17.49 -29.44
C ILE A 63 6.63 -17.74 -30.34
N LEU A 64 7.74 -18.27 -29.82
CA LEU A 64 8.93 -18.56 -30.61
C LEU A 64 8.66 -19.61 -31.70
N ARG A 65 7.91 -20.67 -31.40
CA ARG A 65 7.53 -21.69 -32.39
C ARG A 65 6.62 -21.10 -33.47
N THR A 66 5.67 -20.26 -33.09
CA THR A 66 4.76 -19.61 -34.04
C THR A 66 5.50 -18.60 -34.91
N ALA A 67 6.37 -17.77 -34.32
CA ALA A 67 7.21 -16.81 -35.02
C ALA A 67 8.17 -17.51 -35.96
N LYS A 68 8.86 -18.56 -35.50
CA LYS A 68 9.76 -19.37 -36.34
C LYS A 68 9.00 -20.07 -37.48
N LYS A 69 7.82 -20.63 -37.21
CA LYS A 69 6.97 -21.23 -38.26
C LYS A 69 6.56 -20.18 -39.29
N GLN A 70 6.14 -19.00 -38.86
CA GLN A 70 5.74 -17.91 -39.77
C GLN A 70 6.91 -17.31 -40.55
N LEU A 71 8.10 -17.19 -39.94
CA LEU A 71 9.31 -16.70 -40.60
C LEU A 71 9.89 -17.71 -41.60
N LEU A 72 9.81 -19.02 -41.30
CA LEU A 72 10.29 -20.09 -42.20
C LEU A 72 9.29 -20.45 -43.32
N THR A 73 8.01 -20.11 -43.18
CA THR A 73 6.98 -20.38 -44.20
C THR A 73 6.63 -19.17 -45.07
N ASN A 74 7.01 -17.95 -44.68
CA ASN A 74 6.79 -16.74 -45.48
C ASN A 74 8.07 -16.23 -46.16
N GLU A 75 8.43 -16.88 -47.26
CA GLU A 75 9.14 -16.24 -48.39
C GLU A 75 8.14 -15.60 -49.38
N GLY A 76 6.82 -15.68 -49.13
CA GLY A 76 5.77 -15.17 -50.01
C GLY A 76 4.93 -14.08 -49.34
N LYS A 77 4.68 -12.98 -50.06
CA LYS A 77 3.78 -11.87 -49.69
C LYS A 77 2.46 -12.40 -49.11
N ARG A 78 2.29 -12.31 -47.78
CA ARG A 78 1.01 -12.56 -47.10
C ARG A 78 0.03 -11.46 -47.51
N SER A 79 -0.93 -11.79 -48.38
CA SER A 79 -2.07 -10.91 -48.66
C SER A 79 -2.99 -10.93 -47.44
N ILE A 80 -3.09 -9.79 -46.74
CA ILE A 80 -3.97 -9.64 -45.58
C ILE A 80 -5.41 -9.77 -46.08
N SER A 81 -6.17 -10.72 -45.51
CA SER A 81 -7.55 -10.94 -45.94
C SER A 81 -8.46 -9.84 -45.37
N ILE A 82 -9.40 -9.34 -46.17
CA ILE A 82 -10.43 -8.36 -45.74
C ILE A 82 -11.21 -8.85 -44.50
N LYS A 83 -11.35 -10.17 -44.32
CA LYS A 83 -11.98 -10.77 -43.15
C LYS A 83 -11.17 -10.56 -41.87
N GLU A 84 -9.84 -10.62 -41.95
CA GLU A 84 -8.93 -10.41 -40.81
C GLU A 84 -8.97 -8.95 -40.35
N VAL A 85 -9.02 -8.01 -41.32
CA VAL A 85 -9.19 -6.59 -41.05
C VAL A 85 -10.56 -6.31 -40.42
N GLY A 86 -11.62 -6.94 -40.93
CA GLY A 86 -12.98 -6.82 -40.37
C GLY A 86 -13.05 -7.29 -38.91
N VAL A 87 -12.49 -8.47 -38.60
CA VAL A 87 -12.43 -8.98 -37.23
C VAL A 87 -11.60 -8.07 -36.32
N PHE A 88 -10.48 -7.52 -36.82
CA PHE A 88 -9.67 -6.58 -36.05
C PHE A 88 -10.43 -5.29 -35.72
N ILE A 89 -11.14 -4.71 -36.70
CA ILE A 89 -11.92 -3.47 -36.49
C ILE A 89 -13.05 -3.71 -35.48
N VAL A 90 -13.80 -4.81 -35.61
CA VAL A 90 -14.88 -5.13 -34.67
C VAL A 90 -14.32 -5.38 -33.27
N GLY A 91 -13.21 -6.13 -33.17
CA GLY A 91 -12.53 -6.36 -31.89
C GLY A 91 -12.03 -5.06 -31.26
N ALA A 92 -11.40 -4.19 -32.03
CA ALA A 92 -10.93 -2.88 -31.58
C ALA A 92 -12.08 -1.98 -31.13
N PHE A 93 -13.21 -2.02 -31.83
CA PHE A 93 -14.42 -1.27 -31.48
C PHE A 93 -15.04 -1.75 -30.17
N LEU A 94 -15.12 -3.08 -29.94
CA LEU A 94 -15.61 -3.64 -28.68
C LEU A 94 -14.69 -3.28 -27.50
N ILE A 95 -13.37 -3.32 -27.71
CA ILE A 95 -12.39 -2.88 -26.70
C ILE A 95 -12.57 -1.38 -26.41
N PHE A 96 -12.78 -0.56 -27.45
CA PHE A 96 -12.99 0.88 -27.30
C PHE A 96 -14.24 1.21 -26.48
N ILE A 97 -15.37 0.54 -26.76
CA ILE A 97 -16.59 0.66 -25.94
C ILE A 97 -16.31 0.22 -24.50
N GLY A 98 -15.60 -0.89 -24.32
CA GLY A 98 -15.24 -1.42 -23.00
C GLY A 98 -14.37 -0.45 -22.19
N ILE A 99 -13.43 0.26 -22.81
CA ILE A 99 -12.57 1.25 -22.14
C ILE A 99 -13.35 2.52 -21.79
N ARG A 100 -14.24 2.97 -22.69
CA ARG A 100 -15.06 4.17 -22.45
C ARG A 100 -16.06 3.95 -21.32
N GLY A 101 -16.61 2.75 -21.22
CA GLY A 101 -17.73 2.47 -20.31
C GLY A 101 -19.02 3.15 -20.78
N ALA A 102 -20.11 2.88 -20.07
CA ALA A 102 -21.45 3.38 -20.41
C ALA A 102 -21.72 4.83 -19.94
N ASN A 103 -20.81 5.42 -19.16
CA ASN A 103 -21.00 6.73 -18.53
C ASN A 103 -20.37 7.87 -19.35
N GLU A 104 -20.72 9.12 -19.02
CA GLU A 104 -20.22 10.33 -19.69
C GLU A 104 -18.69 10.49 -19.58
N GLN A 105 -18.07 9.92 -18.54
CA GLN A 105 -16.63 9.93 -18.33
C GLN A 105 -16.03 8.53 -18.56
N PRO A 106 -14.82 8.44 -19.14
CA PRO A 106 -14.11 7.17 -19.28
C PRO A 106 -13.90 6.48 -17.93
N LEU A 107 -13.96 5.15 -17.91
CA LEU A 107 -13.76 4.35 -16.70
C LEU A 107 -12.43 4.70 -16.01
N ARG A 108 -12.52 5.06 -14.73
CA ARG A 108 -11.39 5.35 -13.85
C ARG A 108 -11.23 4.24 -12.83
N GLN A 109 -10.03 4.13 -12.27
CA GLN A 109 -9.76 3.17 -11.19
C GLN A 109 -10.64 3.42 -9.95
N GLY A 110 -11.05 4.66 -9.72
CA GLY A 110 -11.97 5.04 -8.64
C GLY A 110 -13.36 4.43 -8.79
N ASP A 111 -13.80 4.14 -10.02
CA ASP A 111 -15.14 3.58 -10.27
C ASP A 111 -15.28 2.13 -9.79
N ALA A 112 -14.16 1.45 -9.50
CA ALA A 112 -14.17 0.14 -8.87
C ALA A 112 -14.58 0.21 -7.38
N PHE A 113 -14.37 1.36 -6.72
CA PHE A 113 -14.66 1.57 -5.30
C PHE A 113 -16.10 2.07 -5.11
N HIS A 114 -17.04 1.13 -5.02
CA HIS A 114 -18.48 1.42 -4.97
C HIS A 114 -19.15 1.01 -3.66
N CYS A 115 -18.47 0.23 -2.80
CA CYS A 115 -19.04 -0.27 -1.55
C CYS A 115 -18.09 -0.05 -0.36
N ASN A 116 -18.57 -0.26 0.86
CA ASN A 116 -17.75 -0.14 2.08
C ASN A 116 -16.84 -1.36 2.31
N ASP A 117 -16.94 -2.40 1.48
CA ASP A 117 -16.10 -3.59 1.58
C ASP A 117 -14.84 -3.43 0.70
N PRO A 118 -13.63 -3.36 1.29
CA PRO A 118 -12.39 -3.24 0.54
C PRO A 118 -12.15 -4.40 -0.43
N LEU A 119 -12.58 -5.62 -0.08
CA LEU A 119 -12.36 -6.81 -0.90
C LEU A 119 -13.12 -6.70 -2.23
N LEU A 120 -14.42 -6.36 -2.15
CA LEU A 120 -15.28 -6.22 -3.33
C LEU A 120 -14.79 -5.11 -4.27
N ASN A 121 -14.33 -4.00 -3.69
CA ASN A 121 -13.79 -2.89 -4.47
C ASN A 121 -12.51 -3.26 -5.24
N GLN A 122 -11.66 -4.13 -4.67
CA GLN A 122 -10.39 -4.52 -5.28
C GLN A 122 -10.54 -5.62 -6.33
N ILE A 123 -11.59 -6.45 -6.25
CA ILE A 123 -11.82 -7.54 -7.21
C ILE A 123 -12.03 -7.00 -8.62
N GLY A 124 -12.71 -5.87 -8.77
CA GLY A 124 -12.97 -5.23 -10.07
C GLY A 124 -11.73 -4.66 -10.76
N LEU A 125 -10.58 -4.61 -10.08
CA LEU A 125 -9.33 -4.06 -10.62
C LEU A 125 -8.49 -5.11 -11.35
N ASN A 126 -7.97 -4.73 -12.51
CA ASN A 126 -6.98 -5.53 -13.22
C ASN A 126 -5.57 -5.30 -12.62
N PRO A 127 -4.84 -6.35 -12.19
CA PRO A 127 -3.57 -6.19 -11.49
C PRO A 127 -2.46 -5.64 -12.38
N ALA A 128 -2.41 -6.03 -13.65
CA ALA A 128 -1.39 -5.53 -14.56
C ALA A 128 -1.63 -4.06 -14.93
N TYR A 129 -2.88 -3.67 -15.17
CA TYR A 129 -3.24 -2.26 -15.38
C TYR A 129 -2.95 -1.43 -14.12
N THR A 130 -3.32 -1.95 -12.94
CA THR A 130 -3.11 -1.28 -11.66
C THR A 130 -1.63 -1.06 -11.37
N LEU A 131 -0.79 -2.06 -11.57
CA LEU A 131 0.66 -1.94 -11.41
C LEU A 131 1.26 -0.91 -12.36
N LEU A 132 0.94 -1.00 -13.66
CA LEU A 132 1.44 -0.06 -14.67
C LEU A 132 1.00 1.38 -14.35
N ARG A 133 -0.28 1.56 -14.04
CA ARG A 133 -0.84 2.87 -13.71
C ARG A 133 -0.19 3.43 -12.44
N SER A 134 -0.02 2.62 -11.39
CA SER A 134 0.64 3.05 -10.15
C SER A 134 2.10 3.43 -10.35
N TYR A 135 2.80 2.74 -11.26
CA TYR A 135 4.19 3.03 -11.60
C TYR A 135 4.34 4.35 -12.39
N PHE A 136 3.49 4.57 -13.40
CA PHE A 136 3.57 5.77 -14.24
C PHE A 136 2.92 7.01 -13.62
N THR A 137 1.97 6.84 -12.70
CA THR A 137 1.32 7.97 -12.02
C THR A 137 2.27 8.56 -11.00
N ARG A 138 2.87 9.71 -11.33
CA ARG A 138 3.63 10.51 -10.37
C ARG A 138 2.64 11.33 -9.55
N VAL A 139 2.76 11.26 -8.23
CA VAL A 139 2.01 12.16 -7.34
C VAL A 139 2.71 13.51 -7.40
N ASN A 140 2.04 14.52 -7.96
CA ASN A 140 2.49 15.89 -7.84
C ASN A 140 2.20 16.34 -6.41
N LEU A 141 3.27 16.60 -5.66
CA LEU A 141 3.13 17.15 -4.31
C LEU A 141 2.67 18.60 -4.42
N MET A 142 1.83 19.01 -3.48
CA MET A 142 1.49 20.42 -3.29
C MET A 142 2.76 21.22 -3.04
N GLU A 143 2.78 22.48 -3.50
CA GLU A 143 3.88 23.38 -3.23
C GLU A 143 4.10 23.55 -1.72
N SER A 144 5.36 23.64 -1.30
CA SER A 144 5.70 23.53 0.14
C SER A 144 5.09 24.67 0.97
N ASN A 145 5.03 25.88 0.41
CA ASN A 145 4.45 27.04 1.09
C ASN A 145 2.93 26.89 1.28
N GLU A 146 2.24 26.38 0.26
CA GLU A 146 0.80 26.12 0.31
C GLU A 146 0.50 25.00 1.31
N ALA A 147 1.30 23.93 1.31
CA ALA A 147 1.17 22.83 2.25
C ALA A 147 1.35 23.29 3.70
N ILE A 148 2.32 24.17 3.98
CA ILE A 148 2.55 24.75 5.31
C ILE A 148 1.34 25.59 5.75
N ASN A 149 0.83 26.46 4.87
CA ASN A 149 -0.33 27.31 5.19
C ASN A 149 -1.60 26.49 5.45
N ASN A 150 -1.88 25.51 4.60
CA ASN A 150 -3.02 24.59 4.78
C ASN A 150 -2.89 23.81 6.08
N THR A 151 -1.69 23.33 6.41
CA THR A 151 -1.45 22.59 7.65
C THR A 151 -1.63 23.48 8.88
N LYS A 152 -1.15 24.73 8.84
CA LYS A 152 -1.38 25.70 9.92
C LYS A 152 -2.86 25.98 10.14
N ALA A 153 -3.63 26.14 9.06
CA ALA A 153 -5.07 26.33 9.12
C ALA A 153 -5.79 25.11 9.71
N ILE A 154 -5.47 23.88 9.26
CA ILE A 154 -6.08 22.64 9.76
C ILE A 154 -5.76 22.41 11.25
N LEU A 155 -4.54 22.74 11.68
CA LEU A 155 -4.08 22.56 13.06
C LEU A 155 -4.44 23.74 13.98
N ASN A 156 -5.13 24.77 13.47
CA ASN A 156 -5.47 26.02 14.16
C ASN A 156 -4.24 26.64 14.85
N ILE A 157 -3.15 26.84 14.09
CA ILE A 157 -1.90 27.43 14.60
C ILE A 157 -1.83 28.89 14.18
N ASP A 158 -2.23 29.79 15.09
CA ASP A 158 -2.20 31.25 14.84
C ASP A 158 -0.79 31.84 15.02
N THR A 159 -0.06 31.38 16.04
CA THR A 159 1.30 31.85 16.35
C THR A 159 2.27 30.67 16.44
N SER A 160 3.13 30.52 15.43
CA SER A 160 4.22 29.55 15.47
C SER A 160 5.43 30.10 16.20
N LEU A 161 6.18 29.25 16.91
CA LEU A 161 7.47 29.63 17.49
C LEU A 161 8.52 29.80 16.37
N GLU A 162 8.87 31.05 16.07
CA GLU A 162 9.87 31.39 15.05
C GLU A 162 11.23 30.76 15.35
N GLY A 163 11.91 30.28 14.29
CA GLY A 163 13.24 29.68 14.39
C GLY A 163 13.30 28.19 14.80
N ILE A 164 12.17 27.59 15.21
CA ILE A 164 12.12 26.15 15.58
C ILE A 164 11.47 25.33 14.46
N SER A 165 10.20 25.60 14.16
CA SER A 165 9.42 24.92 13.14
C SER A 165 8.15 25.72 12.83
N PRO A 166 7.65 25.72 11.58
CA PRO A 166 6.39 26.38 11.24
C PRO A 166 5.17 25.82 12.02
N PHE A 167 5.30 24.65 12.64
CA PHE A 167 4.24 23.99 13.42
C PHE A 167 4.51 24.00 14.93
N ALA A 168 5.63 24.57 15.38
CA ALA A 168 5.97 24.59 16.79
C ALA A 168 5.00 25.50 17.57
N ARG A 169 4.37 24.95 18.60
CA ARG A 169 3.41 25.65 19.48
C ARG A 169 3.69 25.33 20.94
N LYS A 170 3.42 26.29 21.83
CA LYS A 170 3.45 26.07 23.27
C LYS A 170 2.11 25.50 23.73
N VAL A 171 2.10 24.28 24.23
CA VAL A 171 0.92 23.67 24.86
C VAL A 171 1.06 23.84 26.37
N ARG A 172 0.10 24.51 27.02
CA ARG A 172 0.00 24.56 28.48
C ARG A 172 -1.03 23.54 28.92
N SER A 173 -0.66 22.69 29.88
CA SER A 173 -1.64 21.80 30.51
C SER A 173 -2.46 22.58 31.52
N ASP A 174 -3.76 22.33 31.57
CA ASP A 174 -4.66 22.88 32.59
C ASP A 174 -4.48 22.16 33.94
N SER A 175 -3.82 21.00 33.93
CA SER A 175 -3.57 20.19 35.12
C SER A 175 -2.28 20.57 35.84
N SER A 176 -2.24 20.33 37.15
CA SER A 176 -0.98 20.36 37.92
C SER A 176 0.03 19.37 37.35
N MET A 177 1.29 19.77 37.29
CA MET A 177 2.38 18.90 36.83
C MET A 177 2.65 17.82 37.87
N HIS A 178 2.36 16.57 37.51
CA HIS A 178 2.72 15.39 38.32
C HIS A 178 3.92 14.66 37.68
N LYS A 179 4.89 14.26 38.51
CA LYS A 179 6.06 13.49 38.08
C LYS A 179 5.76 12.01 38.15
N TYR A 180 5.10 11.49 37.13
CA TYR A 180 4.88 10.05 36.99
C TYR A 180 5.98 9.38 36.16
N ASN A 181 6.25 8.12 36.45
CA ASN A 181 7.00 7.26 35.54
C ASN A 181 6.07 6.88 34.37
N VAL A 182 6.56 7.01 33.14
CA VAL A 182 5.81 6.65 31.93
C VAL A 182 6.44 5.41 31.32
N VAL A 183 5.64 4.34 31.21
CA VAL A 183 6.03 3.10 30.52
C VAL A 183 5.20 2.99 29.26
N LEU A 184 5.87 2.99 28.10
CA LEU A 184 5.24 2.78 26.80
C LEU A 184 5.49 1.35 26.34
N VAL A 185 4.41 0.59 26.16
CA VAL A 185 4.45 -0.77 25.62
C VAL A 185 3.87 -0.76 24.20
N LEU A 186 4.72 -1.02 23.21
CA LEU A 186 4.30 -1.17 21.81
C LEU A 186 4.16 -2.66 21.51
N MET A 187 2.96 -3.10 21.15
CA MET A 187 2.68 -4.50 20.88
C MET A 187 2.86 -4.81 19.39
N GLU A 188 3.75 -5.75 19.08
CA GLU A 188 4.00 -6.18 17.69
C GLU A 188 2.79 -6.90 17.13
N SER A 189 2.34 -6.50 15.93
CA SER A 189 1.27 -7.17 15.17
C SER A 189 -0.05 -7.38 15.93
N MET A 190 -0.32 -6.60 16.97
CA MET A 190 -1.56 -6.69 17.74
C MET A 190 -2.70 -5.95 17.02
N SER A 191 -3.77 -6.68 16.68
CA SER A 191 -4.96 -6.15 16.01
C SER A 191 -6.19 -6.23 16.92
N ALA A 192 -7.13 -5.31 16.71
CA ALA A 192 -8.45 -5.33 17.34
C ALA A 192 -9.17 -6.67 17.17
N ASN A 193 -8.94 -7.37 16.05
CA ASN A 193 -9.56 -8.66 15.75
C ASN A 193 -9.26 -9.77 16.76
N TYR A 194 -8.22 -9.64 17.60
CA TYR A 194 -7.88 -10.63 18.61
C TYR A 194 -8.56 -10.39 19.97
N LEU A 195 -9.06 -9.17 20.21
CA LEU A 195 -9.63 -8.76 21.48
C LEU A 195 -11.10 -9.17 21.60
N GLU A 196 -11.49 -9.67 22.76
CA GLU A 196 -12.90 -9.89 23.12
C GLU A 196 -13.67 -8.56 23.13
N ALA A 197 -13.01 -7.46 23.52
CA ALA A 197 -13.59 -6.12 23.49
C ALA A 197 -14.10 -5.68 22.11
N PHE A 198 -13.63 -6.30 21.02
CA PHE A 198 -14.09 -6.08 19.65
C PHE A 198 -14.92 -7.24 19.08
N GLY A 199 -15.35 -8.18 19.93
CA GLY A 199 -16.26 -9.27 19.56
C GLY A 199 -15.58 -10.60 19.19
N ASN A 200 -14.27 -10.74 19.40
CA ASN A 200 -13.61 -12.03 19.26
C ASN A 200 -14.09 -13.02 20.34
N LYS A 201 -14.43 -14.25 19.95
CA LYS A 201 -14.97 -15.29 20.86
C LYS A 201 -13.95 -16.37 21.26
N ASP A 202 -12.76 -16.32 20.71
CA ASP A 202 -11.70 -17.31 20.91
C ASP A 202 -10.90 -17.03 22.20
N HIS A 203 -11.19 -15.92 22.91
CA HIS A 203 -10.58 -15.53 24.19
C HIS A 203 -9.04 -15.54 24.14
N LEU A 204 -8.47 -14.97 23.06
CA LEU A 204 -7.02 -15.02 22.80
C LEU A 204 -6.19 -14.14 23.74
N THR A 205 -6.79 -13.08 24.31
CA THR A 205 -6.07 -12.04 25.06
C THR A 205 -6.67 -11.69 26.43
N PRO A 206 -6.94 -12.67 27.31
CA PRO A 206 -7.75 -12.48 28.51
C PRO A 206 -7.20 -11.40 29.46
N ASN A 207 -5.88 -11.30 29.60
CA ASN A 207 -5.25 -10.28 30.44
C ASN A 207 -5.41 -8.86 29.87
N LEU A 208 -5.32 -8.71 28.54
CA LEU A 208 -5.49 -7.42 27.89
C LEU A 208 -6.96 -7.00 27.90
N ASP A 209 -7.88 -7.93 27.67
CA ASP A 209 -9.32 -7.68 27.78
C ASP A 209 -9.75 -7.29 29.20
N SER A 210 -9.10 -7.83 30.24
CA SER A 210 -9.28 -7.37 31.63
C SER A 210 -8.82 -5.92 31.80
N LEU A 211 -7.64 -5.57 31.28
CA LEU A 211 -7.12 -4.20 31.32
C LEU A 211 -8.03 -3.21 30.59
N CYS A 212 -8.64 -3.61 29.47
CA CYS A 212 -9.60 -2.76 28.74
C CYS A 212 -10.78 -2.30 29.62
N LYS A 213 -11.21 -3.12 30.60
CA LYS A 213 -12.32 -2.80 31.51
C LYS A 213 -11.93 -1.84 32.64
N SER A 214 -10.64 -1.77 32.98
CA SER A 214 -10.12 -0.96 34.10
C SER A 214 -9.22 0.20 33.67
N SER A 215 -9.21 0.55 32.37
CA SER A 215 -8.35 1.58 31.82
C SER A 215 -9.09 2.50 30.84
N TRP A 216 -8.40 3.55 30.38
CA TRP A 216 -8.90 4.41 29.32
C TRP A 216 -8.68 3.69 27.99
N PHE A 217 -9.73 3.00 27.55
CA PHE A 217 -9.72 2.24 26.32
C PHE A 217 -10.35 3.02 25.16
N PHE A 218 -9.64 3.08 24.04
CA PHE A 218 -10.08 3.80 22.85
C PHE A 218 -10.49 2.80 21.76
N THR A 219 -11.79 2.75 21.44
CA THR A 219 -12.34 1.86 20.41
C THR A 219 -12.02 2.31 18.99
N ASN A 220 -11.74 3.60 18.80
CA ASN A 220 -11.44 4.22 17.51
C ASN A 220 -9.96 4.65 17.43
N ALA A 221 -9.05 3.71 17.68
CA ALA A 221 -7.61 3.92 17.58
C ALA A 221 -7.05 3.17 16.37
N TYR A 222 -6.48 3.91 15.41
CA TYR A 222 -5.96 3.36 14.16
C TYR A 222 -4.44 3.50 14.11
N SER A 223 -3.77 2.49 13.54
CA SER A 223 -2.33 2.59 13.30
C SER A 223 -2.03 3.66 12.23
N ALA A 224 -0.91 4.36 12.38
CA ALA A 224 -0.46 5.32 11.37
C ALA A 224 0.03 4.66 10.06
N GLY A 225 0.15 3.32 10.05
CA GLY A 225 0.55 2.55 8.88
C GLY A 225 0.57 1.05 9.17
N ILE A 226 0.87 0.28 8.13
CA ILE A 226 0.87 -1.19 8.14
C ILE A 226 2.23 -1.83 8.47
N HIS A 227 3.24 -1.01 8.75
CA HIS A 227 4.60 -1.45 9.04
C HIS A 227 5.05 -0.98 10.41
N THR A 228 5.83 -1.82 11.10
CA THR A 228 6.34 -1.56 12.45
C THR A 228 7.10 -0.23 12.51
N ASN A 229 7.89 0.11 11.48
CA ASN A 229 8.61 1.39 11.43
C ASN A 229 7.68 2.61 11.48
N ASN A 230 6.53 2.56 10.81
CA ASN A 230 5.53 3.62 10.80
C ASN A 230 4.85 3.73 12.17
N GLY A 231 4.52 2.59 12.78
CA GLY A 231 3.93 2.54 14.12
C GLY A 231 4.85 3.13 15.17
N VAL A 232 6.11 2.66 15.23
CA VAL A 232 7.10 3.17 16.18
C VAL A 232 7.39 4.66 15.93
N PHE A 233 7.54 5.07 14.66
CA PHE A 233 7.87 6.45 14.33
C PHE A 233 6.76 7.41 14.75
N SER A 234 5.52 7.08 14.39
CA SER A 234 4.37 7.94 14.68
C SER A 234 4.09 8.01 16.18
N SER A 235 4.23 6.90 16.91
CA SER A 235 4.03 6.86 18.37
C SER A 235 5.10 7.65 19.13
N LEU A 236 6.36 7.62 18.70
CA LEU A 236 7.45 8.28 19.42
C LEU A 236 7.63 9.76 19.05
N PHE A 237 7.36 10.13 17.79
CA PHE A 237 7.63 11.46 17.27
C PHE A 237 6.36 12.27 16.96
N SER A 238 5.17 11.65 17.05
CA SER A 238 3.90 12.30 16.71
C SER A 238 3.87 12.85 15.27
N LEU A 239 4.60 12.18 14.37
CA LEU A 239 4.66 12.53 12.95
C LEU A 239 3.95 11.46 12.13
N PRO A 240 3.22 11.84 11.07
CA PRO A 240 2.52 10.87 10.22
C PRO A 240 3.51 10.01 9.43
N ALA A 241 3.05 8.83 9.01
CA ALA A 241 3.79 8.00 8.07
C ALA A 241 3.95 8.72 6.73
N LEU A 242 5.18 8.81 6.24
CA LEU A 242 5.49 9.49 4.98
C LEU A 242 5.54 8.47 3.83
N LYS A 243 4.81 8.76 2.75
CA LYS A 243 4.80 7.89 1.56
C LYS A 243 6.21 7.78 0.96
N ARG A 244 6.68 6.55 0.73
CA ARG A 244 8.00 6.21 0.14
C ARG A 244 9.23 6.63 0.96
N ILE A 245 9.05 7.14 2.17
CA ILE A 245 10.15 7.47 3.07
C ILE A 245 10.11 6.51 4.24
N ARG A 246 11.26 5.91 4.58
CA ARG A 246 11.44 5.08 5.77
C ARG A 246 12.30 5.87 6.76
N PRO A 247 11.71 6.69 7.66
CA PRO A 247 12.46 7.66 8.46
C PRO A 247 13.56 7.04 9.33
N MET A 248 13.40 5.76 9.69
CA MET A 248 14.34 5.00 10.53
C MET A 248 15.36 4.16 9.74
N SER A 249 15.29 4.15 8.40
CA SER A 249 16.17 3.34 7.54
C SER A 249 17.07 4.19 6.65
N THR A 250 17.05 5.52 6.80
CA THR A 250 17.89 6.44 6.02
C THR A 250 19.24 6.69 6.71
N VAL A 251 20.30 6.76 5.92
CA VAL A 251 21.63 7.21 6.36
C VAL A 251 22.00 8.47 5.55
N PRO A 252 22.27 9.62 6.18
CA PRO A 252 22.28 9.86 7.63
C PRO A 252 20.88 9.84 8.26
N LEU A 253 20.80 9.49 9.56
CA LEU A 253 19.56 9.53 10.32
C LEU A 253 19.09 10.98 10.49
N LEU A 254 17.88 11.28 10.02
CA LEU A 254 17.23 12.56 10.25
C LEU A 254 16.89 12.69 11.74
N LYS A 255 17.14 13.87 12.32
CA LYS A 255 16.80 14.17 13.71
C LYS A 255 15.38 14.72 13.78
N TYR A 256 14.53 14.07 14.57
CA TYR A 256 13.15 14.48 14.80
C TYR A 256 12.96 14.89 16.26
N ALA A 257 12.02 15.80 16.54
CA ALA A 257 11.60 16.07 17.92
C ALA A 257 10.58 15.01 18.35
N GLY A 258 10.73 14.44 19.56
CA GLY A 258 9.81 13.43 20.07
C GLY A 258 10.06 13.05 21.53
N ILE A 259 9.26 12.10 22.01
CA ILE A 259 9.28 11.56 23.38
C ILE A 259 10.67 11.05 23.78
N PRO A 260 11.50 10.41 22.91
CA PRO A 260 12.82 9.94 23.32
C PRO A 260 13.84 11.05 23.60
N ILE A 261 13.63 12.26 23.07
CA ILE A 261 14.62 13.36 23.09
C ILE A 261 14.31 14.40 24.17
N HIS A 262 13.03 14.63 24.45
CA HIS A 262 12.57 15.57 25.48
C HIS A 262 12.86 15.21 26.96
N PRO A 263 13.00 13.94 27.42
CA PRO A 263 13.09 13.65 28.85
C PRO A 263 14.40 14.12 29.49
N LYS A 264 15.40 14.52 28.69
CA LYS A 264 16.72 14.98 29.16
C LYS A 264 16.84 16.49 29.34
N LYS A 265 15.87 17.29 28.87
CA LYS A 265 15.84 18.75 29.11
C LYS A 265 14.56 19.07 29.87
N LYS A 266 14.73 19.68 31.06
CA LYS A 266 13.68 20.10 31.98
C LYS A 266 12.43 20.59 31.23
N TRP A 267 11.29 19.98 31.51
CA TRP A 267 9.97 20.49 31.16
C TRP A 267 9.85 21.91 31.74
N LEU A 268 9.98 22.94 30.89
CA LEU A 268 9.89 24.37 31.21
C LEU A 268 8.70 25.00 30.50
#